data_AF-A0A7Z9SDC2-F1
#
_entry.id   AF-A0A7Z9SDC2-F1
#
_cell.length_a   1.000
_cell.length_b   1.000
_cell.length_c   1.000
_cell.angle_alpha   90.00
_cell.angle_beta   90.00
_cell.angle_gamma   90.00
#
_symmetry.space_group_name_H-M   'P 1'
#
loop_
_entity.id
_entity.type
_entity.pdbx_description
1 polymer ?
#
loop_
_entity_poly.entity_id
_entity_poly.type
_entity_poly.pdbx_seq_one_letter_code
_entity_poly.pdbx_strand_id
1 'polypeptide(L)' 'MTFRKTAETLKPGAHTLGREYYTSSDILQKEYENLFLNNWICAGRSLDLAENGQYKVINIDTESVIILRDK' A
#
# COMPACT_ATOMS: atom_id res chain seq x y z
N MET A 1 11.44 -19.09 8.39
CA MET A 1 11.59 -18.81 6.93
C MET A 1 13.08 -18.81 6.60
N THR A 2 13.46 -19.37 5.45
CA THR A 2 14.85 -19.45 4.99
C THR A 2 15.18 -18.27 4.07
N PHE A 3 16.24 -17.52 4.37
CA PHE A 3 16.72 -16.45 3.50
C PHE A 3 17.16 -17.02 2.14
N ARG A 4 16.79 -16.35 1.04
CA ARG A 4 17.21 -16.70 -0.33
C ARG A 4 17.92 -15.51 -0.97
N LYS A 5 19.01 -15.76 -1.68
CA LYS A 5 19.71 -14.70 -2.44
C LYS A 5 18.86 -14.25 -3.64
N THR A 6 19.04 -13.03 -4.12
CA THR A 6 18.26 -12.48 -5.24
C THR A 6 18.34 -13.34 -6.51
N ALA A 7 19.50 -13.95 -6.80
CA ALA A 7 19.63 -14.87 -7.93
C ALA A 7 18.83 -16.18 -7.76
N GLU A 8 18.40 -16.49 -6.54
CA GLU A 8 17.70 -17.72 -6.13
C GLU A 8 16.21 -17.46 -5.82
N THR A 9 15.75 -16.20 -5.85
CA THR A 9 14.33 -15.85 -5.68
C THR A 9 13.53 -16.06 -6.96
N LEU A 10 14.17 -15.93 -8.13
CA LEU A 10 13.53 -16.13 -9.43
C LEU A 10 13.33 -17.63 -9.67
N LYS A 11 12.08 -18.08 -9.52
CA LYS A 11 11.68 -19.44 -9.86
C LYS A 11 11.61 -19.59 -11.39
N PRO A 12 12.16 -20.66 -11.99
CA PRO A 12 11.99 -20.93 -13.41
C PRO A 12 10.50 -20.93 -13.79
N GLY A 13 10.13 -20.20 -14.86
CA GLY A 13 8.74 -20.04 -15.29
C GLY A 13 7.93 -18.98 -14.53
N ALA A 14 8.56 -18.20 -13.64
CA ALA A 14 7.90 -17.03 -13.06
C ALA A 14 7.73 -15.95 -14.13
N HIS A 15 6.50 -15.45 -14.25
CA HIS A 15 6.13 -14.34 -15.13
C HIS A 15 5.37 -13.28 -14.32
N THR A 16 5.29 -12.07 -14.87
CA THR A 16 4.38 -11.05 -14.34
C THR A 16 2.93 -11.50 -14.44
N LEU A 17 2.03 -10.81 -13.74
CA LEU A 17 0.60 -11.05 -13.91
C LEU A 17 0.15 -10.74 -15.35
N GLY A 18 -1.05 -11.21 -15.70
CA GLY A 18 -1.71 -10.86 -16.96
C GLY A 18 -1.94 -9.36 -17.08
N ARG A 19 -2.10 -8.87 -18.32
CA ARG A 19 -2.30 -7.44 -18.61
C ARG A 19 -3.46 -6.84 -17.82
N GLU A 20 -4.54 -7.59 -17.69
CA GLU A 20 -5.78 -7.19 -17.04
C GLU A 20 -5.58 -6.77 -15.58
N TYR A 21 -4.65 -7.40 -14.86
CA TYR A 21 -4.31 -7.03 -13.48
C TYR A 21 -3.68 -5.65 -13.37
N TYR A 22 -3.14 -5.12 -14.46
CA TYR A 22 -2.53 -3.78 -14.50
C TYR A 22 -3.42 -2.73 -15.16
N THR A 23 -4.48 -3.13 -15.88
CA THR A 23 -5.28 -2.19 -16.69
C THR A 23 -6.78 -2.21 -16.42
N SER A 24 -7.31 -3.23 -15.75
CA SER A 24 -8.74 -3.36 -15.50
C SER A 24 -9.16 -2.55 -14.28
N SER A 25 -10.09 -1.61 -14.45
CA SER A 25 -10.71 -0.87 -13.34
C SER A 25 -11.44 -1.79 -12.38
N ASP A 26 -12.08 -2.84 -12.88
CA ASP A 26 -12.87 -3.78 -12.07
C ASP A 26 -11.97 -4.64 -11.17
N ILE A 27 -10.75 -4.94 -11.63
CA ILE A 27 -9.76 -5.65 -10.80
C ILE A 27 -9.22 -4.70 -9.74
N LEU A 28 -8.88 -3.47 -10.11
CA LEU A 28 -8.41 -2.46 -9.17
C LEU A 28 -9.43 -2.19 -8.04
N GLN A 29 -10.73 -2.10 -8.37
CA GLN A 29 -11.79 -1.93 -7.36
C GLN A 29 -11.80 -3.09 -6.35
N LYS A 30 -11.65 -4.33 -6.83
CA LYS A 30 -11.55 -5.50 -5.95
C LYS A 30 -10.29 -5.48 -5.10
N GLU A 31 -9.17 -4.98 -5.62
CA GLU A 31 -7.94 -4.81 -4.83
C GLU A 31 -8.14 -3.79 -3.71
N TYR A 32 -8.84 -2.69 -3.96
CA TYR A 32 -9.20 -1.73 -2.90
C TYR A 32 -10.05 -2.39 -1.81
N GLU A 33 -11.15 -3.05 -2.19
CA GLU A 33 -12.08 -3.67 -1.26
C GLU A 33 -11.47 -4.80 -0.44
N ASN A 34 -10.59 -5.61 -1.04
CA ASN A 34 -10.10 -6.84 -0.41
C ASN A 34 -8.68 -6.69 0.18
N LEU A 35 -7.85 -5.78 -0.36
CA LEU A 35 -6.46 -5.61 0.07
C LEU A 35 -6.26 -4.26 0.75
N PHE A 36 -6.41 -3.14 0.05
CA PHE A 36 -5.99 -1.85 0.61
C PHE A 36 -6.83 -1.43 1.82
N LEU A 37 -8.15 -1.58 1.76
CA LEU A 37 -9.04 -1.18 2.86
C LEU A 37 -9.06 -2.16 4.05
N ASN A 38 -8.46 -3.35 3.89
CA ASN A 38 -8.43 -4.38 4.94
C ASN A 38 -7.03 -4.61 5.54
N ASN A 39 -6.02 -3.83 5.14
CA ASN A 39 -4.65 -4.01 5.59
C ASN A 39 -4.02 -2.72 6.11
N TRP A 40 -2.93 -2.86 6.87
CA TRP A 40 -2.15 -1.73 7.33
C TRP A 40 -1.41 -1.06 6.17
N ILE A 41 -1.64 0.24 5.98
CA ILE A 41 -0.97 1.07 4.98
C ILE A 41 -0.01 2.01 5.70
N CYS A 42 1.25 2.04 5.23
CA CYS A 42 2.23 3.01 5.72
C CYS A 42 1.84 4.41 5.27
N ALA A 43 1.44 5.25 6.23
CA ALA A 43 0.96 6.60 5.96
C ALA A 43 2.06 7.66 5.87
N GLY A 44 3.33 7.33 6.17
CA GLY A 44 4.47 8.25 6.13
C GLY A 44 5.39 8.10 7.34
N ARG A 45 6.21 9.11 7.60
CA ARG A 45 7.12 9.12 8.75
C ARG A 45 6.51 9.88 9.92
N SER A 46 6.79 9.46 11.14
CA SER A 46 6.35 10.17 12.34
C SER A 46 6.93 11.58 12.45
N LEU A 47 8.05 11.86 11.77
CA LEU A 47 8.66 13.19 11.67
C LEU A 47 7.88 14.14 10.76
N ASP A 48 7.03 13.62 9.86
CA ASP A 48 6.14 14.45 9.03
C ASP A 48 5.10 15.20 9.89
N LEU A 49 4.88 14.74 11.14
CA LEU A 49 3.96 15.31 12.12
C LEU A 49 4.73 15.52 13.43
N ALA A 50 5.86 16.23 13.43
CA ALA A 50 6.73 16.37 14.59
C ALA A 50 6.09 17.11 15.78
N GLU A 51 5.27 18.13 15.49
CA GLU A 51 4.73 19.04 16.51
C GLU A 51 3.27 18.72 16.86
N ASN A 52 2.86 19.08 18.07
CA ASN A 52 1.49 18.93 18.53
C ASN A 52 0.53 19.80 17.71
N GLY A 53 -0.62 19.24 17.36
CA GLY A 53 -1.59 19.85 16.47
C GLY A 53 -1.27 19.76 14.98
N GLN A 54 -0.09 19.24 14.58
CA GLN A 54 0.17 18.98 13.17
C GLN A 54 -0.71 17.85 12.66
N TYR A 55 -1.25 18.04 11.48
CA TYR A 55 -2.00 17.01 10.78
C TYR A 55 -1.59 16.94 9.32
N LYS A 56 -1.90 15.81 8.69
CA LYS A 56 -1.84 15.64 7.25
C LYS A 56 -3.02 14.82 6.77
N VAL A 57 -3.33 14.98 5.49
CA VAL A 57 -4.37 14.21 4.82
C VAL A 57 -3.71 13.24 3.85
N ILE A 58 -4.17 11.99 3.85
CA ILE A 58 -3.83 11.00 2.83
C ILE A 58 -5.11 10.54 2.15
N ASN A 59 -5.04 10.37 0.83
CA ASN A 59 -6.15 9.84 0.04
C ASN A 59 -5.84 8.38 -0.31
N ILE A 60 -6.79 7.50 -0.03
CA ILE A 60 -6.74 6.08 -0.38
C ILE A 60 -8.03 5.79 -1.13
N ASP A 61 -7.95 5.66 -2.45
CA ASP A 61 -9.12 5.51 -3.33
C ASP A 61 -10.16 6.62 -3.12
N THR A 62 -11.38 6.26 -2.72
CA THR A 62 -12.49 7.17 -2.41
C THR A 62 -12.39 7.79 -1.01
N GLU A 63 -11.47 7.32 -0.17
CA GLU A 63 -11.36 7.73 1.23
C GLU A 63 -10.31 8.83 1.42
N SER A 64 -10.64 9.84 2.23
CA SER A 64 -9.74 10.90 2.66
C SER A 64 -9.53 10.81 4.17
N VAL A 65 -8.32 10.46 4.59
CA VAL A 65 -7.98 10.19 5.99
C VAL A 65 -7.13 11.33 6.55
N ILE A 66 -7.58 11.91 7.67
CA ILE A 66 -6.83 12.90 8.44
C ILE A 66 -6.02 12.19 9.52
N ILE A 67 -4.71 12.42 9.55
CA ILE A 67 -3.81 11.94 10.59
C ILE A 67 -3.34 13.15 11.38
N LEU A 68 -3.66 13.20 12.67
CA LEU A 68 -3.39 14.31 13.58
C LEU A 68 -2.47 13.84 14.71
N ARG A 69 -1.46 14.65 15.07
CA ARG A 69 -0.75 14.54 16.34
C ARG A 69 -1.48 15.38 17.38
N ASP A 70 -2.03 14.74 18.40
CA ASP A 70 -2.83 15.39 19.45
C ASP A 70 -1.96 16.21 20.43
N LYS A 71 -1.25 15.54 21.34
CA LYS A 71 -0.39 16.17 22.37
C LYS A 71 0.90 15.39 22.59
#